data_AF-A0A1I1XJN9-F1
#
_entry.id   AF-A0A1I1XJN9-F1
#
_cell.length_a   1.000
_cell.length_b   1.000
_cell.length_c   1.000
_cell.angle_alpha   90.00
_cell.angle_beta   90.00
_cell.angle_gamma   90.00
#
_symmetry.space_group_name_H-M   'P 1'
#
loop_
_entity.id
_entity.type
_entity.pdbx_description
1 polymer ?
#
loop_
_entity_poly.entity_id
_entity_poly.type
_entity_poly.pdbx_seq_one_letter_code
_entity_poly.pdbx_strand_id
1 'polypeptide(L)'
;MAVLRRLRRSVRLTRPPVRDSGRGAEARARRSTARSFPDADGGRRPAPRADHPAVRRAEGDHQIDQAVRNVTSRQDGRYMRRTRAVLPGATLAIGTALLLTSLPGGVAVAGTAVPQVRVMPLGDSITWGVGSPSASSYRAPLAALVGQQPSYAVQFVGSQNSGTLTDQSNEGHSGYVISQIRDGIDDWLSAARPDVVVLHIGINDLDRGIDVPNAPARLADLVDRIHTDRPGAAVVMLGLIPTTPGLGTQVAAYNAARRG
;
A
#
# COMPACT_ATOMS: atom_id res chain seq x y z
N MET A 1 34.79 -27.60 15.66
CA MET A 1 35.63 -26.62 16.39
C MET A 1 35.15 -25.22 16.00
N ALA A 2 34.19 -24.56 16.65
CA ALA A 2 33.87 -24.35 18.07
C ALA A 2 34.69 -23.24 18.78
N VAL A 3 34.17 -21.99 18.81
CA VAL A 3 34.22 -20.92 19.85
C VAL A 3 33.13 -19.90 19.44
N LEU A 4 32.12 -19.43 20.20
CA LEU A 4 31.55 -19.73 21.54
C LEU A 4 31.94 -18.82 22.74
N ARG A 5 31.47 -17.55 22.76
CA ARG A 5 31.19 -16.71 23.97
C ARG A 5 30.33 -15.49 23.55
N ARG A 6 29.07 -15.28 23.97
CA ARG A 6 28.38 -15.26 25.30
C ARG A 6 28.58 -13.95 26.07
N LEU A 7 27.51 -13.15 26.16
CA LEU A 7 27.27 -12.22 27.27
C LEU A 7 25.76 -12.05 27.50
N ARG A 8 25.27 -12.53 28.66
CA ARG A 8 23.96 -12.19 29.22
C ARG A 8 24.16 -11.06 30.22
N ARG A 9 23.24 -10.09 30.27
CA ARG A 9 22.98 -9.32 31.50
C ARG A 9 21.49 -9.23 31.75
N SER A 10 21.10 -9.59 32.97
CA SER A 10 19.74 -9.49 33.48
C SER A 10 19.70 -8.34 34.49
N VAL A 11 18.74 -7.42 34.36
CA VAL A 11 18.46 -6.43 35.40
C VAL A 11 16.97 -6.46 35.74
N ARG A 12 16.73 -7.06 36.91
CA ARG A 12 15.69 -6.83 37.93
C ARG A 12 14.52 -5.90 37.56
N LEU A 13 13.33 -6.51 37.59
CA LEU A 13 12.06 -5.84 37.86
C LEU A 13 12.05 -5.28 39.29
N THR A 14 11.79 -3.98 39.43
CA THR A 14 11.38 -3.35 40.69
C THR A 14 9.87 -3.17 40.70
N ARG A 15 9.19 -3.80 41.69
CA ARG A 15 7.76 -3.54 41.96
C ARG A 15 7.57 -2.17 42.61
N PRO A 16 6.51 -1.42 42.30
CA PRO A 16 6.11 -0.24 43.08
C PRO A 16 5.52 -0.64 44.44
N PRO A 17 5.55 0.24 45.46
CA PRO A 17 5.00 -0.04 46.78
C PRO A 17 3.47 0.01 46.79
N VAL A 18 2.86 -0.91 47.53
CA VAL A 18 1.44 -0.88 47.90
C VAL A 18 1.21 0.19 48.96
N ARG A 19 0.21 1.06 48.78
CA ARG A 19 -0.38 1.86 49.85
C ARG A 19 -1.80 1.36 50.10
N ASP A 20 -2.00 0.72 51.24
CA ASP A 20 -3.31 0.54 51.85
C ASP A 20 -3.61 1.75 52.74
N SER A 21 -4.79 2.34 52.57
CA SER A 21 -5.36 3.27 53.54
C SER A 21 -6.89 3.38 53.37
N GLY A 22 -7.62 2.42 53.93
CA GLY A 22 -8.68 2.71 54.89
C GLY A 22 -10.03 3.31 54.41
N ARG A 23 -11.07 2.45 54.48
CA ARG A 23 -12.40 2.63 55.15
C ARG A 23 -13.20 3.95 54.99
N GLY A 24 -14.49 3.79 54.68
CA GLY A 24 -15.55 4.81 54.79
C GLY A 24 -16.39 4.87 53.51
N ALA A 25 -17.47 4.11 53.30
CA ALA A 25 -18.72 4.10 54.06
C ALA A 25 -19.31 5.50 54.27
N GLU A 26 -20.21 5.95 53.38
CA GLU A 26 -21.64 6.03 53.69
C GLU A 26 -22.47 6.50 52.47
N ALA A 27 -23.69 5.96 52.35
CA ALA A 27 -24.67 6.43 51.38
C ALA A 27 -25.68 7.34 52.08
N ARG A 28 -25.95 8.53 51.51
CA ARG A 28 -27.21 9.24 51.80
C ARG A 28 -27.66 10.15 50.68
N ALA A 29 -28.75 9.74 50.04
CA ALA A 29 -29.56 10.66 49.25
C ALA A 29 -30.31 11.63 50.17
N ARG A 30 -30.43 12.90 49.77
CA ARG A 30 -31.59 13.75 50.12
C ARG A 30 -31.77 14.91 49.12
N ARG A 31 -33.03 15.32 49.02
CA ARG A 31 -33.62 16.14 47.95
C ARG A 31 -33.31 17.63 48.07
N SER A 32 -33.36 18.30 46.91
CA SER A 32 -34.03 19.58 46.65
C SER A 32 -33.77 20.78 47.58
N THR A 33 -33.20 21.85 47.01
CA THR A 33 -33.90 23.15 46.97
C THR A 33 -33.71 23.80 45.61
N ALA A 34 -34.79 24.31 45.01
CA ALA A 34 -34.72 25.17 43.84
C ALA A 34 -34.38 26.62 44.28
N ARG A 35 -33.58 27.33 43.47
CA ARG A 35 -33.52 28.80 43.49
C ARG A 35 -33.42 29.30 42.05
N SER A 36 -34.45 30.00 41.61
CA SER A 36 -34.49 30.71 40.32
C SER A 36 -33.81 32.07 40.46
N PHE A 37 -32.98 32.46 39.48
CA PHE A 37 -32.49 33.82 39.22
C PHE A 37 -32.05 33.91 37.74
N PRO A 38 -31.88 35.11 37.16
CA PRO A 38 -32.71 35.50 36.00
C PRO A 38 -32.01 35.41 34.63
N ASP A 39 -32.81 35.60 33.58
CA ASP A 39 -32.35 35.75 32.19
C ASP A 39 -31.34 36.91 32.01
N ALA A 40 -30.26 36.62 31.29
CA ALA A 40 -29.35 37.64 30.75
C ALA A 40 -28.71 37.16 29.42
N ASP A 41 -29.16 37.80 28.34
CA ASP A 41 -28.40 38.26 27.17
C ASP A 41 -27.67 37.26 26.22
N GLY A 42 -28.26 37.08 25.03
CA GLY A 42 -27.64 37.58 23.79
C GLY A 42 -26.46 36.85 23.15
N GLY A 43 -25.89 35.81 23.78
CA GLY A 43 -24.69 35.13 23.27
C GLY A 43 -24.89 34.30 21.99
N ARG A 44 -24.78 34.89 20.80
CA ARG A 44 -24.62 34.13 19.53
C ARG A 44 -23.30 33.35 19.53
N ARG A 45 -23.34 32.08 19.94
CA ARG A 45 -22.24 31.13 19.69
C ARG A 45 -22.07 30.99 18.16
N PRO A 46 -20.84 31.10 17.61
CA PRO A 46 -20.62 30.73 16.23
C PRO A 46 -20.92 29.22 16.08
N ALA A 47 -21.72 28.87 15.08
CA ALA A 47 -21.98 27.47 14.76
C ALA A 47 -20.65 26.76 14.43
N PRO A 48 -20.45 25.49 14.83
CA PRO A 48 -19.31 24.73 14.37
C PRO A 48 -19.33 24.70 12.84
N ARG A 49 -18.21 25.02 12.20
CA ARG A 49 -18.08 24.89 10.75
C ARG A 49 -18.41 23.44 10.39
N ALA A 50 -19.32 23.27 9.43
CA ALA A 50 -19.61 21.95 8.89
C ALA A 50 -18.38 21.47 8.11
N ASP A 51 -17.58 20.61 8.73
CA ASP A 51 -16.55 19.83 8.05
C ASP A 51 -17.22 18.87 7.06
N HIS A 52 -17.56 19.36 5.87
CA HIS A 52 -18.22 18.57 4.85
C HIS A 52 -17.30 17.42 4.39
N PRO A 53 -17.75 16.15 4.40
CA PRO A 53 -16.93 15.00 4.02
C PRO A 53 -16.48 15.04 2.54
N ALA A 54 -17.11 15.85 1.71
CA ALA A 54 -16.66 16.14 0.34
C ALA A 54 -15.32 16.91 0.28
N VAL A 55 -15.05 17.80 1.25
CA VAL A 55 -13.80 18.57 1.30
C VAL A 55 -12.63 17.66 1.68
N ARG A 56 -12.81 16.79 2.68
CA ARG A 56 -11.80 15.78 3.05
C ARG A 56 -11.50 14.79 1.92
N ARG A 57 -12.46 14.46 1.06
CA ARG A 57 -12.21 13.68 -0.17
C ARG A 57 -11.32 14.44 -1.15
N ALA A 58 -11.69 15.67 -1.51
CA ALA A 58 -10.93 16.48 -2.46
C ALA A 58 -9.47 16.75 -2.01
N GLU A 59 -9.23 16.91 -0.71
CA GLU A 59 -7.88 17.03 -0.15
C GLU A 59 -7.06 15.74 -0.29
N GLY A 60 -7.67 14.57 -0.05
CA GLY A 60 -7.04 13.26 -0.25
C GLY A 60 -6.72 12.96 -1.72
N ASP A 61 -7.69 13.23 -2.61
CA ASP A 61 -7.56 13.07 -4.05
C ASP A 61 -6.37 13.89 -4.59
N HIS A 62 -6.23 15.15 -4.15
CA HIS A 62 -5.09 16.01 -4.51
C HIS A 62 -3.74 15.52 -3.96
N GLN A 63 -3.70 14.90 -2.77
CA GLN A 63 -2.44 14.42 -2.18
C GLN A 63 -1.90 13.17 -2.88
N ILE A 64 -2.76 12.22 -3.28
CA ILE A 64 -2.35 11.06 -4.08
C ILE A 64 -1.75 11.53 -5.40
N ASP A 65 -2.44 12.44 -6.08
CA ASP A 65 -2.06 13.00 -7.37
C ASP A 65 -0.77 13.85 -7.30
N GLN A 66 -0.57 14.64 -6.24
CA GLN A 66 0.72 15.30 -5.96
C GLN A 66 1.85 14.32 -5.63
N ALA A 67 1.59 13.29 -4.81
CA ALA A 67 2.60 12.30 -4.46
C ALA A 67 3.08 11.50 -5.69
N VAL A 68 2.15 11.11 -6.57
CA VAL A 68 2.46 10.45 -7.84
C VAL A 68 3.27 11.39 -8.74
N ARG A 69 2.81 12.61 -9.02
CA ARG A 69 3.55 13.59 -9.85
C ARG A 69 4.98 13.86 -9.35
N ASN A 70 5.18 13.94 -8.04
CA ASN A 70 6.49 14.17 -7.42
C ASN A 70 7.46 12.98 -7.57
N VAL A 71 6.94 11.77 -7.86
CA VAL A 71 7.75 10.60 -8.20
C VAL A 71 8.04 10.55 -9.71
N THR A 72 7.03 10.74 -10.57
CA THR A 72 7.22 10.67 -12.05
C THR A 72 8.19 11.73 -12.55
N SER A 73 8.02 12.98 -12.11
CA SER A 73 8.88 14.11 -12.50
C SER A 73 10.37 13.93 -12.14
N ARG A 74 10.68 13.09 -11.15
CA ARG A 74 12.07 12.73 -10.79
C ARG A 74 12.67 11.65 -11.69
N GLN A 75 11.86 10.86 -12.39
CA GLN A 75 12.31 9.83 -13.32
C GLN A 75 12.51 10.39 -14.74
N ASP A 76 11.61 11.26 -15.20
CA ASP A 76 11.67 11.88 -16.53
C ASP A 76 13.01 12.62 -16.77
N GLY A 77 13.54 13.28 -15.73
CA GLY A 77 14.82 13.99 -15.77
C GLY A 77 16.07 13.12 -15.96
N ARG A 78 15.96 11.79 -16.01
CA ARG A 78 17.11 10.87 -16.17
C ARG A 78 17.07 9.98 -17.42
N TYR A 79 15.97 9.97 -18.19
CA TYR A 79 15.76 9.02 -19.29
C TYR A 79 15.35 9.66 -20.62
N MET A 80 16.03 10.73 -21.06
CA MET A 80 15.95 11.18 -22.45
C MET A 80 17.32 11.54 -23.05
N ARG A 81 17.90 10.58 -23.81
CA ARG A 81 18.70 10.83 -25.04
C ARG A 81 19.19 9.55 -25.71
N ARG A 82 18.36 8.96 -26.58
CA ARG A 82 18.80 8.18 -27.75
C ARG A 82 17.83 8.39 -28.91
N THR A 83 18.06 9.43 -29.70
CA THR A 83 17.44 9.59 -31.02
C THR A 83 17.93 8.48 -31.95
N ARG A 84 17.02 7.86 -32.71
CA ARG A 84 17.35 7.01 -33.85
C ARG A 84 16.73 7.61 -35.10
N ALA A 85 17.57 7.90 -36.08
CA ALA A 85 17.14 8.36 -37.39
C ALA A 85 16.48 7.20 -38.16
N VAL A 86 15.45 7.52 -38.93
CA VAL A 86 14.83 6.62 -39.90
C VAL A 86 15.16 7.14 -41.30
N LEU A 87 15.63 6.26 -42.18
CA LEU A 87 15.83 6.53 -43.60
C LEU A 87 14.79 5.75 -44.42
N PRO A 88 14.17 6.35 -45.44
CA PRO A 88 13.26 5.66 -46.35
C PRO A 88 14.01 5.02 -47.54
N GLY A 89 13.50 3.90 -48.04
CA GLY A 89 13.94 3.25 -49.29
C GLY A 89 12.76 2.52 -49.92
N ALA A 90 12.57 2.67 -51.24
CA ALA A 90 11.27 2.47 -51.88
C ALA A 90 11.30 1.45 -53.04
N THR A 91 10.18 0.73 -53.24
CA THR A 91 9.68 0.13 -54.52
C THR A 91 10.61 -0.87 -55.26
N LEU A 92 10.17 -1.76 -56.15
CA LEU A 92 8.93 -1.93 -56.94
C LEU A 92 8.66 -3.44 -57.21
N ALA A 93 7.50 -3.76 -57.79
CA ALA A 93 7.03 -5.13 -58.05
C ALA A 93 7.57 -5.81 -59.33
N ILE A 94 7.37 -7.13 -59.45
CA ILE A 94 6.73 -7.87 -60.58
C ILE A 94 6.69 -9.37 -60.19
N GLY A 95 5.67 -10.12 -60.63
CA GLY A 95 5.48 -11.52 -60.23
C GLY A 95 5.50 -12.53 -61.38
N THR A 96 5.48 -13.82 -61.03
CA THR A 96 5.13 -14.96 -61.91
C THR A 96 4.74 -16.17 -61.05
N ALA A 97 4.01 -17.12 -61.62
CA ALA A 97 3.36 -18.21 -60.88
C ALA A 97 4.06 -19.58 -61.02
N LEU A 98 3.65 -20.50 -60.13
CA LEU A 98 3.65 -21.96 -60.27
C LEU A 98 4.97 -22.73 -60.06
N LEU A 99 5.09 -23.42 -58.91
CA LEU A 99 5.12 -24.91 -58.83
C LEU A 99 5.00 -25.37 -57.35
N LEU A 100 4.20 -26.39 -57.06
CA LEU A 100 4.24 -27.06 -55.76
C LEU A 100 5.41 -28.06 -55.73
N THR A 101 6.39 -27.83 -54.88
CA THR A 101 7.41 -28.82 -54.49
C THR A 101 7.43 -28.95 -52.95
N SER A 102 7.67 -30.16 -52.47
CA SER A 102 7.33 -30.57 -51.10
C SER A 102 8.52 -30.59 -50.13
N LEU A 103 8.31 -30.02 -48.94
CA LEU A 103 9.09 -30.19 -47.69
C LEU A 103 10.50 -29.54 -47.71
N PRO A 104 11.06 -29.09 -46.56
CA PRO A 104 10.92 -29.63 -45.20
C PRO A 104 9.98 -28.85 -44.27
N GLY A 105 9.60 -29.50 -43.16
CA GLY A 105 8.84 -28.86 -42.10
C GLY A 105 9.58 -27.65 -41.54
N GLY A 106 8.94 -26.48 -41.59
CA GLY A 106 9.46 -25.29 -40.95
C GLY A 106 9.61 -25.55 -39.45
N VAL A 107 10.84 -25.50 -38.95
CA VAL A 107 11.08 -25.29 -37.53
C VAL A 107 10.40 -23.97 -37.18
N ALA A 108 9.23 -24.06 -36.57
CA ALA A 108 8.62 -22.94 -35.89
C ALA A 108 9.62 -22.51 -34.83
N VAL A 109 10.37 -21.44 -35.11
CA VAL A 109 11.14 -20.74 -34.09
C VAL A 109 10.09 -20.22 -33.13
N ALA A 110 9.83 -20.99 -32.07
CA ALA A 110 9.03 -20.55 -30.96
C ALA A 110 9.72 -19.29 -30.43
N GLY A 111 9.16 -18.13 -30.78
CA GLY A 111 9.68 -16.86 -30.31
C GLY A 111 9.76 -16.95 -28.79
N THR A 112 10.92 -16.66 -28.23
CA THR A 112 11.14 -16.72 -26.78
C THR A 112 10.05 -15.91 -26.11
N ALA A 113 9.11 -16.61 -25.47
CA ALA A 113 7.96 -15.99 -24.85
C ALA A 113 8.46 -14.95 -23.85
N VAL A 114 7.98 -13.71 -23.97
CA VAL A 114 8.38 -12.62 -23.09
C VAL A 114 8.07 -13.05 -21.64
N PRO A 115 9.06 -13.12 -20.74
CA PRO A 115 8.83 -13.58 -19.37
C PRO A 115 7.73 -12.76 -18.70
N GLN A 116 6.77 -13.45 -18.09
CA GLN A 116 5.67 -12.80 -17.38
C GLN A 116 5.99 -12.74 -15.88
N VAL A 117 5.96 -11.54 -15.31
CA VAL A 117 6.15 -11.28 -13.88
C VAL A 117 4.79 -11.05 -13.23
N ARG A 118 4.44 -11.88 -12.24
CA ARG A 118 3.21 -11.82 -11.46
C ARG A 118 3.40 -10.86 -10.29
N VAL A 119 2.79 -9.69 -10.36
CA VAL A 119 2.87 -8.64 -9.33
C VAL A 119 1.59 -8.64 -8.52
N MET A 120 1.66 -8.80 -7.20
CA MET A 120 0.52 -8.63 -6.28
C MET A 120 0.58 -7.24 -5.64
N PRO A 121 -0.31 -6.30 -6.00
CA PRO A 121 -0.56 -5.09 -5.23
C PRO A 121 -1.34 -5.50 -3.97
N LEU A 122 -0.69 -5.46 -2.80
CA LEU A 122 -1.23 -5.91 -1.52
C LEU A 122 -1.41 -4.73 -0.56
N GLY A 123 -2.56 -4.62 0.10
CA GLY A 123 -2.76 -3.56 1.07
C GLY A 123 -4.19 -3.27 1.43
N ASP A 124 -4.45 -2.02 1.83
CA ASP A 124 -5.79 -1.56 2.21
C ASP A 124 -6.55 -0.85 1.05
N SER A 125 -7.52 -0.02 1.42
CA SER A 125 -8.25 0.93 0.58
C SER A 125 -7.38 1.73 -0.41
N ILE A 126 -6.14 2.07 -0.04
CA ILE A 126 -5.20 2.78 -0.91
C ILE A 126 -4.78 1.90 -2.09
N THR A 127 -4.49 0.61 -1.85
CA THR A 127 -4.19 -0.39 -2.89
C THR A 127 -5.42 -0.71 -3.76
N TRP A 128 -6.60 -0.82 -3.13
CA TRP A 128 -7.87 -0.94 -3.86
C TRP A 128 -8.09 0.28 -4.77
N GLY A 129 -7.69 1.48 -4.34
CA GLY A 129 -7.80 2.72 -5.11
C GLY A 129 -8.94 3.65 -4.68
N VAL A 130 -9.46 3.48 -3.47
CA VAL A 130 -10.42 4.44 -2.87
C VAL A 130 -9.76 5.83 -2.81
N GLY A 131 -10.46 6.87 -3.26
CA GLY A 131 -9.90 8.24 -3.35
C GLY A 131 -8.92 8.46 -4.52
N SER A 132 -8.81 7.52 -5.47
CA SER A 132 -8.16 7.78 -6.76
C SER A 132 -9.21 8.02 -7.85
N PRO A 133 -9.05 9.02 -8.74
CA PRO A 133 -10.08 9.37 -9.74
C PRO A 133 -10.49 8.22 -10.67
N SER A 134 -9.57 7.28 -10.93
CA SER A 134 -9.78 6.11 -11.78
C SER A 134 -10.03 4.82 -10.99
N ALA A 135 -10.21 4.89 -9.67
CA ALA A 135 -10.21 3.75 -8.74
C ALA A 135 -9.03 2.77 -8.92
N SER A 136 -7.93 3.22 -9.53
CA SER A 136 -6.81 2.39 -9.97
C SER A 136 -5.55 2.54 -9.11
N SER A 137 -5.57 3.37 -8.06
CA SER A 137 -4.46 3.53 -7.09
C SER A 137 -3.09 3.89 -7.73
N TYR A 138 -1.99 3.60 -7.01
CA TYR A 138 -0.64 3.57 -7.56
C TYR A 138 -0.43 2.49 -8.64
N ARG A 139 -1.34 1.52 -8.81
CA ARG A 139 -1.27 0.51 -9.89
C ARG A 139 -1.28 1.17 -11.27
N ALA A 140 -1.93 2.32 -11.44
CA ALA A 140 -1.95 3.03 -12.72
C ALA A 140 -0.58 3.59 -13.17
N PRO A 141 0.13 4.42 -12.39
CA PRO A 141 1.50 4.82 -12.74
C PRO A 141 2.46 3.64 -12.77
N LEU A 142 2.27 2.60 -11.93
CA LEU A 142 3.07 1.37 -12.00
C LEU A 142 2.92 0.65 -13.34
N ALA A 143 1.68 0.43 -13.81
CA ALA A 143 1.37 -0.20 -15.09
C ALA A 143 1.98 0.59 -16.27
N ALA A 144 1.88 1.92 -16.23
CA ALA A 144 2.48 2.78 -17.24
C ALA A 144 4.01 2.64 -17.33
N LEU A 145 4.70 2.55 -16.18
CA LEU A 145 6.16 2.40 -16.09
C LEU A 145 6.65 1.02 -16.57
N VAL A 146 5.99 -0.07 -16.14
CA VAL A 146 6.38 -1.44 -16.53
C VAL A 146 6.01 -1.76 -17.97
N GLY A 147 4.92 -1.18 -18.49
CA GLY A 147 4.51 -1.34 -19.89
C GLY A 147 5.49 -0.77 -20.93
N GLN A 148 6.48 0.04 -20.51
CA GLN A 148 7.57 0.51 -21.39
C GLN A 148 8.74 -0.49 -21.51
N GLN A 149 8.71 -1.63 -20.80
CA GLN A 149 9.84 -2.56 -20.75
C GLN A 149 9.66 -3.71 -21.76
N PRO A 150 10.51 -3.84 -22.79
CA PRO A 150 10.35 -4.86 -23.82
C PRO A 150 10.83 -6.26 -23.40
N SER A 151 11.48 -6.38 -22.24
CA SER A 151 12.13 -7.61 -21.77
C SER A 151 11.26 -8.49 -20.87
N TYR A 152 10.12 -7.99 -20.39
CA TYR A 152 9.17 -8.74 -19.57
C TYR A 152 7.75 -8.14 -19.70
N ALA A 153 6.74 -8.96 -19.45
CA ALA A 153 5.36 -8.52 -19.30
C ALA A 153 4.98 -8.55 -17.81
N VAL A 154 4.14 -7.61 -17.36
CA VAL A 154 3.59 -7.65 -15.99
C VAL A 154 2.13 -8.06 -16.04
N GLN A 155 1.78 -9.03 -15.21
CA GLN A 155 0.40 -9.37 -14.85
C GLN A 155 0.18 -8.97 -13.40
N PHE A 156 -0.86 -8.19 -13.10
CA PHE A 156 -1.31 -8.02 -11.72
C PHE A 156 -2.08 -9.26 -11.26
N VAL A 157 -1.93 -9.62 -9.98
CA VAL A 157 -2.59 -10.80 -9.40
C VAL A 157 -3.16 -10.48 -8.02
N GLY A 158 -4.26 -11.15 -7.69
CA GLY A 158 -4.97 -11.03 -6.42
C GLY A 158 -6.45 -11.36 -6.60
N SER A 159 -7.19 -11.48 -5.50
CA SER A 159 -8.61 -11.84 -5.49
C SER A 159 -9.54 -10.67 -5.85
N GLN A 160 -9.08 -9.45 -5.66
CA GLN A 160 -9.85 -8.22 -5.78
C GLN A 160 -9.71 -7.59 -7.18
N ASN A 161 -10.73 -6.86 -7.62
CA ASN A 161 -10.74 -6.17 -8.91
C ASN A 161 -11.29 -4.75 -8.76
N SER A 162 -10.50 -3.77 -9.19
CA SER A 162 -10.92 -2.36 -9.13
C SER A 162 -10.12 -1.48 -10.09
N GLY A 163 -10.82 -0.49 -10.66
CA GLY A 163 -10.23 0.59 -11.46
C GLY A 163 -10.66 0.57 -12.92
N THR A 164 -9.85 1.21 -13.76
CA THR A 164 -10.07 1.33 -15.21
C THR A 164 -8.86 0.86 -16.03
N LEU A 165 -7.91 0.19 -15.39
CA LEU A 165 -6.79 -0.46 -16.08
C LEU A 165 -7.29 -1.68 -16.86
N THR A 166 -6.50 -2.12 -17.85
CA THR A 166 -6.75 -3.37 -18.59
C THR A 166 -6.65 -4.59 -17.67
N ASP A 167 -5.67 -4.58 -16.75
CA ASP A 167 -5.56 -5.53 -15.65
C ASP A 167 -5.92 -4.82 -14.34
N GLN A 168 -7.04 -5.23 -13.75
CA GLN A 168 -7.64 -4.59 -12.56
C GLN A 168 -7.32 -5.35 -11.27
N SER A 169 -6.65 -6.50 -11.39
CA SER A 169 -6.36 -7.43 -10.30
C SER A 169 -5.57 -6.75 -9.19
N ASN A 170 -5.95 -7.00 -7.94
CA ASN A 170 -5.23 -6.56 -6.75
C ASN A 170 -5.61 -7.40 -5.52
N GLU A 171 -4.95 -7.13 -4.39
CA GLU A 171 -5.25 -7.68 -3.08
C GLU A 171 -5.42 -6.51 -2.08
N GLY A 172 -6.22 -5.51 -2.48
CA GLY A 172 -6.55 -4.34 -1.68
C GLY A 172 -7.81 -4.56 -0.83
N HIS A 173 -7.71 -4.41 0.48
CA HIS A 173 -8.82 -4.68 1.41
C HIS A 173 -9.20 -3.43 2.20
N SER A 174 -10.28 -2.77 1.78
CA SER A 174 -10.68 -1.47 2.33
C SER A 174 -10.86 -1.50 3.84
N GLY A 175 -10.10 -0.66 4.55
CA GLY A 175 -10.14 -0.56 6.00
C GLY A 175 -9.37 -1.66 6.77
N TYR A 176 -8.62 -2.54 6.12
CA TYR A 176 -7.82 -3.56 6.82
C TYR A 176 -6.61 -2.96 7.55
N VAL A 177 -6.27 -3.54 8.70
CA VAL A 177 -5.02 -3.31 9.43
C VAL A 177 -3.97 -4.38 9.11
N ILE A 178 -2.71 -4.16 9.52
CA ILE A 178 -1.59 -5.09 9.27
C ILE A 178 -1.93 -6.53 9.69
N SER A 179 -2.57 -6.73 10.85
CA SER A 179 -2.91 -8.08 11.32
C SER A 179 -3.94 -8.78 10.44
N GLN A 180 -4.93 -8.06 9.90
CA GLN A 180 -5.95 -8.65 9.03
C GLN A 180 -5.37 -9.03 7.65
N ILE A 181 -4.37 -8.28 7.17
CA ILE A 181 -3.58 -8.69 5.99
C ILE A 181 -2.74 -9.93 6.34
N ARG A 182 -2.14 -9.97 7.53
CA ARG A 182 -1.35 -11.12 8.02
C ARG A 182 -2.20 -12.38 8.20
N ASP A 183 -3.46 -12.27 8.58
CA ASP A 183 -4.36 -13.41 8.75
C ASP A 183 -4.77 -14.05 7.40
N GLY A 184 -4.84 -13.27 6.32
CA GLY A 184 -5.23 -13.76 4.98
C GLY A 184 -4.08 -14.05 4.00
N ILE A 185 -2.85 -13.64 4.33
CA ILE A 185 -1.73 -13.64 3.36
C ILE A 185 -1.40 -15.01 2.77
N ASP A 186 -1.47 -16.05 3.61
CA ASP A 186 -1.11 -17.43 3.24
C ASP A 186 -1.98 -17.94 2.06
N ASP A 187 -3.29 -17.70 2.13
CA ASP A 187 -4.27 -18.10 1.10
C ASP A 187 -4.07 -17.30 -0.19
N TRP A 188 -3.86 -15.98 -0.09
CA TRP A 188 -3.63 -15.11 -1.25
C TRP A 188 -2.33 -15.48 -1.97
N LEU A 189 -1.23 -15.74 -1.25
CA LEU A 189 0.05 -16.18 -1.84
C LEU A 189 -0.02 -17.59 -2.44
N SER A 190 -0.85 -18.48 -1.88
CA SER A 190 -1.10 -19.82 -2.40
C SER A 190 -1.89 -19.78 -3.72
N ALA A 191 -2.99 -19.01 -3.74
CA ALA A 191 -3.85 -18.86 -4.90
C ALA A 191 -3.17 -18.07 -6.04
N ALA A 192 -2.65 -16.89 -5.74
CA ALA A 192 -2.14 -15.96 -6.75
C ALA A 192 -0.69 -16.24 -7.18
N ARG A 193 0.13 -16.90 -6.34
CA ARG A 193 1.56 -17.19 -6.59
C ARG A 193 2.32 -16.02 -7.24
N PRO A 194 2.48 -14.88 -6.54
CA PRO A 194 3.19 -13.73 -7.08
C PRO A 194 4.72 -13.94 -7.06
N ASP A 195 5.39 -13.33 -8.05
CA ASP A 195 6.85 -13.17 -8.10
C ASP A 195 7.28 -11.89 -7.38
N VAL A 196 6.40 -10.89 -7.32
CA VAL A 196 6.62 -9.61 -6.62
C VAL A 196 5.38 -9.24 -5.81
N VAL A 197 5.55 -8.87 -4.54
CA VAL A 197 4.50 -8.26 -3.71
C VAL A 197 4.80 -6.78 -3.54
N VAL A 198 3.89 -5.90 -3.96
CA VAL A 198 3.96 -4.45 -3.71
C VAL A 198 3.07 -4.16 -2.51
N LEU A 199 3.70 -3.94 -1.34
CA LEU A 199 3.01 -3.85 -0.06
C LEU A 199 2.78 -2.39 0.36
N HIS A 200 1.52 -2.03 0.63
CA HIS A 200 1.12 -0.76 1.23
C HIS A 200 0.06 -1.00 2.32
N ILE A 201 0.47 -0.97 3.59
CA ILE A 201 -0.41 -1.23 4.73
C ILE A 201 0.05 -0.49 5.98
N GLY A 202 -0.90 -0.15 6.85
CA GLY A 202 -0.67 0.41 8.19
C GLY A 202 -1.37 1.75 8.46
N ILE A 203 -2.00 2.40 7.47
CA ILE A 203 -2.68 3.69 7.73
C ILE A 203 -3.88 3.52 8.67
N ASN A 204 -4.60 2.40 8.57
CA ASN A 204 -5.72 2.07 9.45
C ASN A 204 -5.27 1.77 10.89
N ASP A 205 -4.06 1.24 11.07
CA ASP A 205 -3.46 1.03 12.40
C ASP A 205 -3.20 2.38 13.10
N LEU A 206 -2.65 3.34 12.35
CA LEU A 206 -2.39 4.70 12.83
C LEU A 206 -3.70 5.45 13.14
N ASP A 207 -4.62 5.48 12.18
CA ASP A 207 -5.91 6.19 12.27
C ASP A 207 -6.75 5.76 13.47
N ARG A 208 -6.76 4.45 13.76
CA ARG A 208 -7.57 3.85 14.83
C ARG A 208 -6.81 3.66 16.14
N GLY A 209 -5.53 4.05 16.20
CA GLY A 209 -4.67 3.84 17.37
C GLY A 209 -4.40 2.37 17.71
N ILE A 210 -4.51 1.47 16.73
CA ILE A 210 -4.35 0.02 16.94
C ILE A 210 -2.86 -0.32 17.00
N ASP A 211 -2.37 -0.49 18.24
CA ASP A 211 -1.02 -0.99 18.53
C ASP A 211 0.07 -0.30 17.69
N VAL A 212 -0.01 1.03 17.64
CA VAL A 212 0.86 1.89 16.84
C VAL A 212 2.36 1.72 17.16
N PRO A 213 2.80 1.58 18.44
CA PRO A 213 4.21 1.40 18.75
C PRO A 213 4.82 0.12 18.15
N ASN A 214 4.04 -0.96 18.02
CA ASN A 214 4.53 -2.23 17.46
C ASN A 214 4.12 -2.43 15.99
N ALA A 215 3.41 -1.49 15.36
CA ALA A 215 3.02 -1.59 13.95
C ALA A 215 4.20 -1.87 12.99
N PRO A 216 5.41 -1.28 13.16
CA PRO A 216 6.59 -1.66 12.37
C PRO A 216 7.04 -3.12 12.58
N ALA A 217 6.92 -3.65 13.80
CA ALA A 217 7.27 -5.05 14.09
C ALA A 217 6.25 -6.03 13.49
N ARG A 218 4.95 -5.68 13.54
CA ARG A 218 3.88 -6.45 12.87
C ARG A 218 4.03 -6.41 11.34
N LEU A 219 4.53 -5.31 10.78
CA LEU A 219 4.88 -5.21 9.37
C LEU A 219 6.08 -6.09 8.98
N ALA A 220 7.09 -6.19 9.86
CA ALA A 220 8.21 -7.09 9.67
C ALA A 220 7.78 -8.57 9.68
N ASP A 221 6.96 -9.00 10.65
CA ASP A 221 6.39 -10.36 10.68
C ASP A 221 5.60 -10.71 9.40
N LEU A 222 4.84 -9.75 8.87
CA LEU A 222 4.14 -9.92 7.59
C LEU A 222 5.09 -10.14 6.41
N VAL A 223 6.22 -9.42 6.37
CA VAL A 223 7.23 -9.59 5.31
C VAL A 223 7.98 -10.92 5.47
N ASP A 224 8.38 -11.27 6.70
CA ASP A 224 8.98 -12.56 7.03
C ASP A 224 8.05 -13.72 6.66
N ARG A 225 6.73 -13.56 6.85
CA ARG A 225 5.75 -14.55 6.40
C ARG A 225 5.70 -14.66 4.87
N ILE A 226 5.66 -13.53 4.16
CA ILE A 226 5.64 -13.54 2.69
C ILE A 226 6.86 -14.31 2.14
N HIS A 227 8.05 -14.10 2.73
CA HIS A 227 9.25 -14.85 2.37
C HIS A 227 9.26 -16.31 2.87
N THR A 228 8.59 -16.62 3.97
CA THR A 228 8.41 -18.01 4.44
C THR A 228 7.58 -18.82 3.45
N ASP A 229 6.45 -18.27 2.99
CA ASP A 229 5.56 -18.97 2.06
C ASP A 229 6.09 -18.90 0.62
N ARG A 230 6.64 -17.76 0.20
CA ARG A 230 7.23 -17.53 -1.14
C ARG A 230 8.71 -17.06 -1.04
N PRO A 231 9.67 -17.96 -0.78
CA PRO A 231 11.10 -17.60 -0.64
C PRO A 231 11.73 -16.93 -1.86
N GLY A 232 11.18 -17.14 -3.07
CA GLY A 232 11.64 -16.51 -4.30
C GLY A 232 10.96 -15.18 -4.63
N ALA A 233 9.94 -14.74 -3.88
CA ALA A 233 9.22 -13.51 -4.18
C ALA A 233 9.98 -12.28 -3.67
N ALA A 234 10.02 -11.21 -4.48
CA ALA A 234 10.52 -9.91 -4.05
C ALA A 234 9.42 -9.10 -3.35
N VAL A 235 9.72 -8.45 -2.23
CA VAL A 235 8.78 -7.56 -1.54
C VAL A 235 9.21 -6.10 -1.70
N VAL A 236 8.34 -5.29 -2.30
CA VAL A 236 8.53 -3.84 -2.50
C VAL A 236 7.59 -3.09 -1.57
N MET A 237 8.14 -2.57 -0.46
CA MET A 237 7.35 -1.89 0.57
C MET A 237 7.23 -0.38 0.30
N LEU A 238 6.03 0.07 -0.07
CA LEU A 238 5.72 1.48 -0.27
C LEU A 238 5.68 2.23 1.06
N GLY A 239 5.91 3.54 0.99
CA GLY A 239 5.68 4.42 2.14
C GLY A 239 4.20 4.66 2.35
N LEU A 240 3.75 4.73 3.61
CA LEU A 240 2.43 5.24 3.90
C LEU A 240 2.32 6.64 3.32
N ILE A 241 1.31 6.83 2.47
CA ILE A 241 0.98 8.12 1.88
C ILE A 241 0.09 8.82 2.92
N PRO A 242 0.36 10.07 3.30
CA PRO A 242 -0.33 10.74 4.42
C PRO A 242 -1.73 11.25 4.04
N THR A 243 -2.54 10.44 3.34
CA THR A 243 -3.87 10.80 2.81
C THR A 243 -4.93 11.06 3.88
N THR A 244 -4.68 10.64 5.13
CA THR A 244 -5.60 10.82 6.25
C THR A 244 -5.27 12.11 7.02
N PRO A 245 -6.18 13.10 7.08
CA PRO A 245 -5.95 14.35 7.81
C PRO A 245 -5.52 14.13 9.27
N GLY A 246 -4.51 14.88 9.72
CA GLY A 246 -3.99 14.80 11.09
C GLY A 246 -2.92 13.73 11.36
N LEU A 247 -2.74 12.73 10.48
CA LEU A 247 -1.78 11.64 10.73
C LEU A 247 -0.34 11.91 10.26
N GLY A 248 -0.04 13.09 9.69
CA GLY A 248 1.24 13.39 9.05
C GLY A 248 2.49 13.06 9.90
N THR A 249 2.49 13.41 11.18
CA THR A 249 3.60 13.10 12.11
C THR A 249 3.72 11.60 12.38
N GLN A 250 2.60 10.89 12.54
CA GLN A 250 2.61 9.44 12.79
C GLN A 250 3.07 8.68 11.54
N VAL A 251 2.60 9.09 10.36
CA VAL A 251 3.02 8.55 9.06
C VAL A 251 4.52 8.79 8.83
N ALA A 252 5.05 9.96 9.21
CA ALA A 252 6.49 10.23 9.14
C ALA A 252 7.29 9.30 10.07
N ALA A 253 6.86 9.11 11.32
CA ALA A 253 7.50 8.21 12.28
C ALA A 253 7.48 6.75 11.80
N TYR A 254 6.34 6.25 11.33
CA TYR A 254 6.19 4.90 10.77
C TYR A 254 7.09 4.70 9.53
N ASN A 255 7.13 5.68 8.62
CA ASN A 255 8.00 5.66 7.43
C ASN A 255 9.50 5.81 7.73
N ALA A 256 9.87 6.22 8.94
CA ALA A 256 11.25 6.21 9.42
C ALA A 256 11.61 4.86 10.04
N ALA A 257 10.72 4.29 10.88
CA ALA A 257 10.94 3.02 11.57
C ALA A 257 11.13 1.82 10.62
N ARG A 258 10.42 1.78 9.49
CA ARG A 258 10.47 0.69 8.49
C ARG A 258 11.71 0.69 7.56
N ARG A 259 12.78 1.41 7.90
CA ARG A 259 14.01 1.55 7.08
C ARG A 259 15.23 0.82 7.66
N GLY A 260 15.09 0.18 8.82
CA GLY A 260 16.07 -0.75 9.39
C GLY A 260 15.78 -2.17 8.95
#